data_AF-A0A484ART5-F1
#
_entry.id   AF-A0A484ART5-F1
#
_cell.length_a   1.000
_cell.length_b   1.000
_cell.length_c   1.000
_cell.angle_alpha   90.00
_cell.angle_beta   90.00
_cell.angle_gamma   90.00
#
_symmetry.space_group_name_H-M   'P 1'
#
loop_
_entity.id
_entity.type
_entity.pdbx_description
1 polymer ?
#
loop_
_entity_poly.entity_id
_entity_poly.type
_entity_poly.pdbx_seq_one_letter_code
_entity_poly.pdbx_strand_id
1 'polypeptide(L)'
;MAIQSKLLDPLCITCQEFQHPWTDKCVNATAGILLSATPYCLRVYTIVYAFSLLMRHRVPTLEDLKRTLLGIIQSTAFLVTNAYTFILYNCLLRNLLGRYHFSTVAFIPSFLSSLTAILVERPARRPLLTLYVANVATEALWKMAEARNWVRSIAHGQTFIFAGSMAALLYLYRLSANDDSIFNILRIFVGKEESGPVVKPEPLATGDQPAPSRRRPSVSFATTADWVRVYSNLIHAKHASCRHKQSCPTYAILGGLRPFAGGVALQVALKLVMNIKNVFRGGMLWRKQIFNRSTLKLGIFMGTFSFLYKSMSCLLRHSFNRDDAVFAIPAGLVASVAFTQYPDNTVALYVMWKAIQILCSMGQERGILPRIPNFMLYTYAFFTAVLFHAGIMEAQSLRPNYYKFLQAISGERLNKFNLSAFDVFGLNTQQQTNEMLKSLKIVDKQTLPAFSFAS
;
A
#
# COMPACT_ATOMS: atom_id res chain seq x y z
N MET A 1 -11.43 3.70 31.22
CA MET A 1 -11.46 2.34 31.82
C MET A 1 -12.85 1.69 31.78
N ALA A 2 -13.96 2.42 31.97
CA ALA A 2 -15.32 1.82 31.91
C ALA A 2 -15.69 1.12 30.58
N ILE A 3 -15.26 1.66 29.43
CA ILE A 3 -15.53 1.09 28.09
C ILE A 3 -14.83 -0.27 27.89
N GLN A 4 -13.64 -0.46 28.46
CA GLN A 4 -12.89 -1.71 28.28
C GLN A 4 -13.50 -2.89 29.05
N SER A 5 -14.17 -2.64 30.18
CA SER A 5 -14.86 -3.72 30.92
C SER A 5 -16.04 -4.29 30.14
N LYS A 6 -16.78 -3.45 29.40
CA LYS A 6 -17.93 -3.85 28.58
C LYS A 6 -17.56 -4.69 27.35
N LEU A 7 -16.31 -4.64 26.89
CA LEU A 7 -15.84 -5.42 25.74
C LEU A 7 -15.67 -6.92 26.06
N LEU A 8 -15.62 -7.27 27.34
CA LEU A 8 -15.45 -8.64 27.80
C LEU A 8 -16.79 -9.34 28.05
N ASP A 9 -17.88 -8.59 28.15
CA ASP A 9 -19.20 -9.14 28.44
C ASP A 9 -19.74 -9.93 27.24
N PRO A 10 -20.06 -11.23 27.41
CA PRO A 10 -20.57 -12.05 26.33
C PRO A 10 -22.03 -11.70 26.01
N LEU A 11 -22.34 -11.56 24.72
CA LEU A 11 -23.67 -11.29 24.21
C LEU A 11 -24.43 -12.58 23.86
N CYS A 12 -25.64 -12.68 24.40
CA CYS A 12 -26.55 -13.81 24.19
C CYS A 12 -27.53 -13.54 23.03
N ILE A 13 -27.00 -13.26 21.84
CA ILE A 13 -27.80 -13.16 20.60
C ILE A 13 -27.55 -14.36 19.70
N THR A 14 -28.52 -14.76 18.89
CA THR A 14 -28.38 -15.86 17.92
C THR A 14 -27.65 -15.41 16.65
N CYS A 15 -27.07 -16.35 15.90
CA CYS A 15 -26.53 -16.07 14.56
C CYS A 15 -27.61 -15.66 13.56
N GLN A 16 -28.83 -16.14 13.74
CA GLN A 16 -30.01 -15.71 12.98
C GLN A 16 -30.29 -14.24 13.19
N GLU A 17 -30.45 -13.79 14.44
CA GLU A 17 -30.75 -12.39 14.73
C GLU A 17 -29.65 -11.47 14.19
N PHE A 18 -28.38 -11.84 14.35
CA PHE A 18 -27.25 -11.04 13.90
C PHE A 18 -27.10 -11.00 12.36
N GLN A 19 -26.88 -12.17 11.74
CA GLN A 19 -26.24 -12.26 10.42
C GLN A 19 -27.19 -12.71 9.32
N HIS A 20 -28.24 -13.46 9.66
CA HIS A 20 -29.17 -14.01 8.69
C HIS A 20 -30.62 -13.99 9.19
N PRO A 21 -31.19 -12.80 9.50
CA PRO A 21 -32.53 -12.68 10.08
C PRO A 21 -33.65 -13.17 9.16
N TRP A 22 -33.35 -13.38 7.87
CA TRP A 22 -34.29 -13.88 6.87
C TRP A 22 -34.33 -15.40 6.74
N THR A 23 -33.44 -16.17 7.39
CA THR A 23 -33.46 -17.64 7.30
C THR A 23 -33.04 -18.28 8.61
N ASP A 24 -33.70 -19.38 8.99
CA ASP A 24 -33.40 -20.09 10.24
C ASP A 24 -32.15 -20.97 10.13
N LYS A 25 -31.75 -21.34 8.90
CA LYS A 25 -30.66 -22.30 8.65
C LYS A 25 -29.37 -21.59 8.25
N CYS A 26 -28.30 -21.75 9.04
CA CYS A 26 -26.96 -21.21 8.72
C CYS A 26 -26.41 -21.70 7.36
N VAL A 27 -26.77 -22.93 6.96
CA VAL A 27 -26.38 -23.50 5.66
C VAL A 27 -27.00 -22.71 4.51
N ASN A 28 -28.28 -22.33 4.64
CA ASN A 28 -28.97 -21.51 3.65
C ASN A 28 -28.34 -20.11 3.54
N ALA A 29 -28.00 -19.50 4.68
CA ALA A 29 -27.29 -18.22 4.72
C ALA A 29 -25.93 -18.29 3.99
N THR A 30 -25.18 -19.37 4.24
CA THR A 30 -23.87 -19.61 3.61
C THR A 30 -24.00 -19.90 2.10
N ALA A 31 -24.98 -20.71 1.70
CA ALA A 31 -25.25 -20.99 0.28
C ALA A 31 -25.71 -19.73 -0.47
N GLY A 32 -26.53 -18.90 0.15
CA GLY A 32 -26.98 -17.63 -0.41
C GLY A 32 -25.83 -16.69 -0.72
N ILE A 33 -24.87 -16.56 0.20
CA ILE A 33 -23.70 -15.69 -0.03
C ILE A 33 -22.76 -16.26 -1.10
N LEU A 34 -22.58 -17.58 -1.14
CA LEU A 34 -21.82 -18.26 -2.19
C LEU A 34 -22.38 -17.94 -3.60
N LEU A 35 -23.69 -18.07 -3.79
CA LEU A 35 -24.33 -17.80 -5.08
C LEU A 35 -24.31 -16.32 -5.45
N SER A 36 -24.61 -15.44 -4.49
CA SER A 36 -24.68 -14.00 -4.76
C SER A 36 -23.30 -13.33 -4.94
N ALA A 37 -22.25 -13.80 -4.27
CA ALA A 37 -20.90 -13.23 -4.37
C ALA A 37 -20.20 -13.61 -5.70
N THR A 38 -20.51 -14.79 -6.24
CA THR A 38 -19.88 -15.36 -7.45
C THR A 38 -19.91 -14.42 -8.67
N PRO A 39 -21.06 -13.89 -9.13
CA PRO A 39 -21.10 -13.04 -10.33
C PRO A 39 -20.31 -11.74 -10.17
N TYR A 40 -20.33 -11.13 -8.97
CA TYR A 40 -19.56 -9.94 -8.69
C TYR A 40 -18.06 -10.21 -8.71
N CYS A 41 -17.61 -11.25 -8.00
CA CYS A 41 -16.20 -11.64 -7.94
C CYS A 41 -15.65 -11.99 -9.32
N LEU A 42 -16.42 -12.76 -10.11
CA LEU A 42 -16.07 -13.12 -11.48
C LEU A 42 -15.86 -11.89 -12.35
N ARG A 43 -16.78 -10.91 -12.27
CA ARG A 43 -16.67 -9.65 -13.02
C ARG A 43 -15.43 -8.86 -12.63
N VAL A 44 -15.15 -8.72 -11.33
CA VAL A 44 -13.98 -7.98 -10.84
C VAL A 44 -12.68 -8.59 -11.37
N TYR A 45 -12.50 -9.91 -11.22
CA TYR A 45 -11.27 -10.54 -11.69
C TYR A 45 -11.18 -10.59 -13.22
N THR A 46 -12.29 -10.73 -13.93
CA THR A 46 -12.30 -10.65 -15.39
C THR A 46 -11.75 -9.30 -15.86
N ILE A 47 -12.17 -8.20 -15.24
CA ILE A 47 -11.67 -6.85 -15.58
C ILE A 47 -10.17 -6.73 -15.27
N VAL A 48 -9.72 -7.18 -14.10
CA VAL A 48 -8.30 -7.09 -13.68
C VAL A 48 -7.39 -7.91 -14.60
N TYR A 49 -7.81 -9.12 -14.96
CA TYR A 49 -7.06 -9.98 -15.87
C TYR A 49 -7.10 -9.48 -17.32
N ALA A 50 -8.24 -8.96 -17.79
CA ALA A 50 -8.33 -8.33 -19.10
C ALA A 50 -7.39 -7.12 -19.21
N PHE A 51 -7.34 -6.29 -18.17
CA PHE A 51 -6.40 -5.17 -18.11
C PHE A 51 -4.94 -5.64 -18.11
N SER A 52 -4.64 -6.72 -17.37
CA SER A 52 -3.29 -7.31 -17.34
C SER A 52 -2.87 -7.85 -18.72
N LEU A 53 -3.80 -8.42 -19.49
CA LEU A 53 -3.54 -8.85 -20.87
C LEU A 53 -3.33 -7.65 -21.80
N LEU A 54 -4.14 -6.59 -21.67
CA LEU A 54 -4.00 -5.37 -22.46
C LEU A 54 -2.63 -4.71 -22.26
N MET A 55 -2.14 -4.66 -21.01
CA MET A 55 -0.83 -4.11 -20.68
C MET A 55 0.36 -4.88 -21.26
N ARG A 56 0.17 -6.12 -21.74
CA ARG A 56 1.26 -6.88 -22.36
C ARG A 56 1.58 -6.44 -23.79
N HIS A 57 0.75 -5.59 -24.41
CA HIS A 57 0.94 -5.09 -25.78
C HIS A 57 1.25 -6.18 -26.82
N ARG A 58 0.75 -7.40 -26.61
CA ARG A 58 0.94 -8.56 -27.52
C ARG A 58 -0.38 -9.27 -27.74
N VAL A 59 -0.56 -9.86 -28.92
CA VAL A 59 -1.72 -10.74 -29.18
C VAL A 59 -1.60 -11.96 -28.27
N PRO A 60 -2.61 -12.26 -27.44
CA PRO A 60 -2.53 -13.39 -26.52
C PRO A 60 -2.58 -14.72 -27.28
N THR A 61 -1.70 -15.65 -26.91
CA THR A 61 -1.75 -17.02 -27.42
C THR A 61 -2.90 -17.80 -26.76
N LEU A 62 -3.32 -18.93 -27.35
CA LEU A 62 -4.32 -19.81 -26.73
C LEU A 62 -3.91 -20.28 -25.32
N GLU A 63 -2.61 -20.50 -25.10
CA GLU A 63 -2.08 -20.84 -23.78
C GLU A 63 -2.19 -19.69 -22.78
N ASP A 64 -1.91 -18.45 -23.20
CA ASP A 64 -2.08 -17.25 -22.39
C ASP A 64 -3.55 -17.09 -21.98
N LEU A 65 -4.47 -17.34 -22.92
CA LEU A 65 -5.91 -17.27 -22.65
C LEU A 65 -6.34 -18.35 -21.66
N LYS A 66 -5.88 -19.60 -21.82
CA LYS A 66 -6.15 -20.70 -20.88
C LYS A 66 -5.62 -20.39 -19.48
N ARG A 67 -4.38 -19.90 -19.36
CA ARG A 67 -3.77 -19.51 -18.07
C ARG A 67 -4.51 -18.35 -17.41
N THR A 68 -5.02 -17.43 -18.22
CA THR A 68 -5.82 -16.28 -17.77
C THR A 68 -7.18 -16.73 -17.27
N LEU A 69 -7.89 -17.58 -18.02
CA LEU A 69 -9.19 -18.12 -17.61
C LEU A 69 -9.09 -18.92 -16.30
N LEU A 70 -8.11 -19.82 -16.19
CA LEU A 70 -7.83 -20.54 -14.95
C LEU A 70 -7.50 -19.57 -13.80
N GLY A 71 -6.93 -18.41 -14.12
CA GLY A 71 -6.60 -17.38 -13.14
C GLY A 71 -7.81 -16.62 -12.65
N ILE A 72 -8.71 -16.28 -13.57
CA ILE A 72 -9.99 -15.67 -13.26
C ILE A 72 -10.78 -16.61 -12.35
N ILE A 73 -10.89 -17.90 -12.70
CA ILE A 73 -11.62 -18.90 -11.91
C ILE A 73 -10.98 -19.06 -10.52
N GLN A 74 -9.67 -19.23 -10.44
CA GLN A 74 -8.99 -19.43 -9.15
C GLN A 74 -9.09 -18.21 -8.22
N SER A 75 -8.89 -16.99 -8.75
CA SER A 75 -9.04 -15.78 -7.93
C SER A 75 -10.50 -15.47 -7.58
N THR A 76 -11.44 -15.84 -8.45
CA THR A 76 -12.88 -15.79 -8.12
C THR A 76 -13.19 -16.75 -6.98
N ALA A 77 -12.71 -18.00 -7.06
CA ALA A 77 -12.86 -18.98 -6.00
C ALA A 77 -12.25 -18.48 -4.67
N PHE A 78 -11.05 -17.90 -4.69
CA PHE A 78 -10.45 -17.27 -3.51
C PHE A 78 -11.36 -16.26 -2.82
N LEU A 79 -11.87 -15.27 -3.57
CA LEU A 79 -12.66 -14.18 -2.98
C LEU A 79 -14.05 -14.65 -2.53
N VAL A 80 -14.66 -15.56 -3.30
CA VAL A 80 -15.92 -16.22 -2.94
C VAL A 80 -15.73 -17.09 -1.68
N THR A 81 -14.63 -17.83 -1.58
CA THR A 81 -14.27 -18.61 -0.39
C THR A 81 -14.16 -17.72 0.83
N ASN A 82 -13.54 -16.54 0.72
CA ASN A 82 -13.50 -15.60 1.83
C ASN A 82 -14.91 -15.11 2.23
N ALA A 83 -15.79 -14.85 1.26
CA ALA A 83 -17.14 -14.38 1.55
C ALA A 83 -18.01 -15.42 2.28
N TYR A 84 -18.07 -16.66 1.78
CA TYR A 84 -18.94 -17.68 2.38
C TYR A 84 -18.34 -18.30 3.64
N THR A 85 -17.02 -18.50 3.71
CA THR A 85 -16.42 -19.06 4.92
C THR A 85 -16.50 -18.09 6.10
N PHE A 86 -16.61 -16.78 5.86
CA PHE A 86 -16.87 -15.81 6.92
C PHE A 86 -18.20 -16.09 7.62
N ILE A 87 -19.30 -16.23 6.87
CA ILE A 87 -20.62 -16.58 7.43
C ILE A 87 -20.57 -17.94 8.13
N LEU A 88 -19.95 -18.93 7.48
CA LEU A 88 -19.81 -20.29 8.01
C LEU A 88 -19.08 -20.32 9.36
N TYR A 89 -17.89 -19.71 9.44
CA TYR A 89 -17.11 -19.69 10.68
C TYR A 89 -17.76 -18.84 11.77
N ASN A 90 -18.48 -17.78 11.40
CA ASN A 90 -19.22 -16.97 12.37
C ASN A 90 -20.32 -17.80 13.04
N CYS A 91 -21.15 -18.47 12.25
CA CYS A 91 -22.19 -19.37 12.73
C CYS A 91 -21.61 -20.56 13.51
N LEU A 92 -20.52 -21.17 13.02
CA LEU A 92 -19.86 -22.29 13.69
C LEU A 92 -19.30 -21.89 15.06
N LEU A 93 -18.58 -20.76 15.14
CA LEU A 93 -18.05 -20.24 16.40
C LEU A 93 -19.17 -19.89 17.37
N ARG A 94 -20.28 -19.34 16.87
CA ARG A 94 -21.46 -19.04 17.69
C ARG A 94 -22.12 -20.31 18.26
N ASN A 95 -22.20 -21.37 17.47
CA ASN A 95 -22.74 -22.66 17.91
C ASN A 95 -21.80 -23.37 18.88
N LEU A 96 -20.48 -23.23 18.69
CA LEU A 96 -19.48 -23.85 19.57
C LEU A 96 -19.34 -23.14 20.92
N LEU A 97 -19.31 -21.81 20.92
CA LEU A 97 -19.08 -21.00 22.14
C LEU A 97 -20.39 -20.66 22.87
N GLY A 98 -21.54 -20.82 22.22
CA GLY A 98 -22.84 -20.51 22.82
C GLY A 98 -23.13 -19.01 23.04
N ARG A 99 -22.15 -18.12 22.83
CA ARG A 99 -22.28 -16.65 22.98
C ARG A 99 -21.35 -15.90 22.01
N TYR A 100 -21.63 -14.63 21.77
CA TYR A 100 -20.71 -13.73 21.04
C TYR A 100 -19.83 -12.95 22.02
N HIS A 101 -18.53 -12.94 21.77
CA HIS A 101 -17.57 -12.04 22.39
C HIS A 101 -17.13 -11.01 21.35
N PHE A 102 -16.61 -9.87 21.79
CA PHE A 102 -16.13 -8.82 20.89
C PHE A 102 -15.19 -9.33 19.77
N SER A 103 -14.31 -10.28 20.09
CA SER A 103 -13.40 -10.92 19.12
C SER A 103 -14.09 -11.92 18.19
N THR A 104 -15.15 -12.59 18.63
CA THR A 104 -15.85 -13.63 17.85
C THR A 104 -16.95 -13.06 16.95
N VAL A 105 -17.36 -11.80 17.13
CA VAL A 105 -18.35 -11.14 16.24
C VAL A 105 -17.85 -11.06 14.80
N ALA A 106 -16.57 -10.72 14.60
CA ALA A 106 -16.04 -10.49 13.26
C ALA A 106 -14.56 -10.88 13.10
N PHE A 107 -13.72 -10.62 14.11
CA PHE A 107 -12.27 -10.77 13.99
C PHE A 107 -11.85 -12.24 13.82
N ILE A 108 -12.19 -13.12 14.77
CA ILE A 108 -11.81 -14.55 14.71
C ILE A 108 -12.46 -15.26 13.51
N PRO A 109 -13.78 -15.12 13.23
CA PRO A 109 -14.37 -15.72 12.03
C PRO A 109 -13.69 -15.28 10.74
N SER A 110 -13.38 -13.98 10.62
CA SER A 110 -12.71 -13.43 9.44
C SER A 110 -11.25 -13.91 9.34
N PHE A 111 -10.54 -14.05 10.46
CA PHE A 111 -9.18 -14.60 10.47
C PHE A 111 -9.16 -16.02 9.90
N LEU A 112 -10.05 -16.90 10.37
CA LEU A 112 -10.17 -18.28 9.87
C LEU A 112 -10.60 -18.32 8.39
N SER A 113 -11.57 -17.49 8.04
CA SER A 113 -12.07 -17.34 6.67
C SER A 113 -10.97 -16.88 5.71
N SER A 114 -10.22 -15.86 6.06
CA SER A 114 -9.14 -15.33 5.23
C SER A 114 -7.93 -16.26 5.16
N LEU A 115 -7.67 -17.04 6.22
CA LEU A 115 -6.63 -18.08 6.20
C LEU A 115 -6.99 -19.22 5.24
N THR A 116 -8.25 -19.67 5.22
CA THR A 116 -8.70 -20.68 4.25
C THR A 116 -8.75 -20.14 2.83
N ALA A 117 -9.22 -18.90 2.65
CA ALA A 117 -9.26 -18.27 1.36
C ALA A 117 -7.86 -18.12 0.74
N ILE A 118 -6.88 -17.57 1.48
CA ILE A 118 -5.56 -17.27 0.91
C ILE A 118 -4.81 -18.52 0.41
N LEU A 119 -5.16 -19.71 0.94
CA LEU A 119 -4.63 -20.98 0.45
C LEU A 119 -5.13 -21.33 -0.96
N VAL A 120 -6.36 -20.94 -1.31
CA VAL A 120 -6.95 -21.11 -2.64
C VAL A 120 -6.26 -20.21 -3.68
N GLU A 121 -5.81 -19.02 -3.26
CA GLU A 121 -5.18 -18.04 -4.15
C GLU A 121 -3.78 -18.45 -4.60
N ARG A 122 -3.40 -18.00 -5.80
CA ARG A 122 -2.10 -18.27 -6.42
C ARG A 122 -0.95 -17.70 -5.57
N PRO A 123 0.12 -18.47 -5.30
CA PRO A 123 1.27 -18.00 -4.52
C PRO A 123 1.86 -16.66 -5.01
N ALA A 124 1.93 -16.45 -6.33
CA ALA A 124 2.45 -15.23 -6.93
C ALA A 124 1.64 -13.95 -6.60
N ARG A 125 0.36 -14.08 -6.24
CA ARG A 125 -0.54 -12.95 -5.93
C ARG A 125 -0.59 -12.61 -4.45
N ARG A 126 -0.29 -13.58 -3.57
CA ARG A 126 -0.38 -13.44 -2.11
C ARG A 126 0.39 -12.23 -1.58
N PRO A 127 1.64 -11.93 -2.01
CA PRO A 127 2.38 -10.78 -1.48
C PRO A 127 1.71 -9.44 -1.81
N LEU A 128 1.23 -9.27 -3.05
CA LEU A 128 0.58 -8.04 -3.49
C LEU A 128 -0.74 -7.81 -2.74
N LEU A 129 -1.54 -8.87 -2.56
CA LEU A 129 -2.79 -8.83 -1.79
C LEU A 129 -2.54 -8.51 -0.32
N THR A 130 -1.53 -9.13 0.28
CA THR A 130 -1.15 -8.90 1.69
C THR A 130 -0.77 -7.44 1.90
N LEU A 131 0.07 -6.87 1.03
CA LEU A 131 0.46 -5.47 1.10
C LEU A 131 -0.74 -4.52 0.92
N TYR A 132 -1.64 -4.85 -0.01
CA TYR A 132 -2.84 -4.05 -0.23
C TYR A 132 -3.74 -4.02 1.02
N VAL A 133 -4.06 -5.18 1.57
CA VAL A 133 -4.91 -5.30 2.77
C VAL A 133 -4.21 -4.66 3.98
N ALA A 134 -2.90 -4.87 4.15
CA ALA A 134 -2.13 -4.24 5.23
C ALA A 134 -2.18 -2.70 5.17
N ASN A 135 -2.07 -2.11 3.97
CA ASN A 135 -2.20 -0.66 3.79
C ASN A 135 -3.57 -0.15 4.25
N VAL A 136 -4.65 -0.76 3.74
CA VAL A 136 -6.01 -0.33 4.08
C VAL A 136 -6.31 -0.57 5.57
N ALA A 137 -5.84 -1.69 6.12
CA ALA A 137 -6.04 -2.02 7.52
C ALA A 137 -5.28 -1.08 8.46
N THR A 138 -4.07 -0.66 8.09
CA THR A 138 -3.30 0.32 8.86
C THR A 138 -4.03 1.67 8.91
N GLU A 139 -4.63 2.11 7.79
CA GLU A 139 -5.45 3.32 7.77
C GLU A 139 -6.68 3.18 8.69
N ALA A 140 -7.35 2.03 8.65
CA ALA A 140 -8.50 1.75 9.52
C ALA A 140 -8.11 1.73 10.99
N LEU A 141 -7.00 1.07 11.36
CA LEU A 141 -6.48 1.04 12.73
C LEU A 141 -6.10 2.43 13.23
N TRP A 142 -5.51 3.28 12.38
CA TRP A 142 -5.22 4.66 12.75
C TRP A 142 -6.48 5.45 13.08
N LYS A 143 -7.52 5.33 12.24
CA LYS A 143 -8.83 5.97 12.48
C LYS A 143 -9.52 5.46 13.73
N MET A 144 -9.46 4.14 13.97
CA MET A 144 -9.95 3.52 15.20
C MET A 144 -9.21 4.05 16.44
N ALA A 145 -7.90 4.24 16.35
CA ALA A 145 -7.07 4.79 17.43
C ALA A 145 -7.37 6.29 17.66
N GLU A 146 -7.61 7.05 16.60
CA GLU A 146 -8.00 8.46 16.65
C GLU A 146 -9.40 8.63 17.28
N ALA A 147 -10.38 7.80 16.90
CA ALA A 147 -11.72 7.79 17.49
C ALA A 147 -11.70 7.50 19.01
N ARG A 148 -10.73 6.70 19.46
CA ARG A 148 -10.49 6.39 20.89
C ARG A 148 -9.62 7.43 21.61
N ASN A 149 -9.20 8.49 20.93
CA ASN A 149 -8.24 9.49 21.43
C ASN A 149 -6.89 8.92 21.88
N TRP A 150 -6.47 7.77 21.35
CA TRP A 150 -5.16 7.17 21.64
C TRP A 150 -4.04 7.86 20.88
N VAL A 151 -4.35 8.36 19.68
CA VAL A 151 -3.41 9.02 18.79
C VAL A 151 -4.09 10.27 18.23
N ARG A 152 -3.29 11.30 17.91
CA ARG A 152 -3.77 12.53 17.27
C ARG A 152 -3.13 12.64 15.89
N SER A 153 -3.92 12.92 14.86
CA SER A 153 -3.40 13.16 13.52
C SER A 153 -2.63 14.47 13.47
N ILE A 154 -1.37 14.39 13.01
CA ILE A 154 -0.50 15.56 12.84
C ILE A 154 -0.57 16.00 11.36
N ALA A 155 -0.56 17.31 11.13
CA ALA A 155 -0.48 17.86 9.78
C ALA A 155 0.76 17.30 9.05
N HIS A 156 0.56 16.78 7.83
CA HIS A 156 1.61 16.15 7.02
C HIS A 156 2.23 14.87 7.64
N GLY A 157 1.56 14.18 8.56
CA GLY A 157 2.03 12.90 9.14
C GLY A 157 2.50 11.86 8.11
N GLN A 158 1.77 11.74 7.01
CA GLN A 158 2.12 10.88 5.87
C GLN A 158 3.50 11.19 5.25
N THR A 159 3.94 12.44 5.26
CA THR A 159 5.26 12.84 4.76
C THR A 159 6.37 12.31 5.66
N PHE A 160 6.17 12.31 6.98
CA PHE A 160 7.15 11.73 7.91
C PHE A 160 7.25 10.21 7.76
N ILE A 161 6.11 9.54 7.62
CA ILE A 161 6.05 8.08 7.34
C ILE A 161 6.80 7.78 6.04
N PHE A 162 6.51 8.54 4.97
CA PHE A 162 7.18 8.39 3.70
C PHE A 162 8.69 8.67 3.82
N ALA A 163 9.10 9.75 4.50
CA ALA A 163 10.49 10.15 4.63
C ALA A 163 11.34 9.11 5.36
N GLY A 164 10.87 8.60 6.51
CA GLY A 164 11.58 7.55 7.24
C GLY A 164 11.68 6.25 6.43
N SER A 165 10.58 5.85 5.80
CA SER A 165 10.52 4.63 4.99
C SER A 165 11.40 4.72 3.74
N MET A 166 11.38 5.87 3.06
CA MET A 166 12.16 6.11 1.86
C MET A 166 13.65 6.24 2.17
N ALA A 167 14.04 6.90 3.26
CA ALA A 167 15.43 6.96 3.72
C ALA A 167 15.97 5.56 4.02
N ALA A 168 15.18 4.70 4.68
CA ALA A 168 15.54 3.30 4.90
C ALA A 168 15.70 2.54 3.58
N LEU A 169 14.73 2.63 2.67
CA LEU A 169 14.80 1.96 1.36
C LEU A 169 16.00 2.41 0.53
N LEU A 170 16.30 3.71 0.50
CA LEU A 170 17.45 4.24 -0.24
C LEU A 170 18.77 3.80 0.38
N TYR A 171 18.85 3.73 1.70
CA TYR A 171 20.01 3.16 2.39
C TYR A 171 20.20 1.69 2.02
N LEU A 172 19.14 0.88 2.06
CA LEU A 172 19.20 -0.53 1.66
C LEU A 172 19.55 -0.71 0.17
N TYR A 173 19.02 0.16 -0.69
CA TYR A 173 19.32 0.19 -2.12
C TYR A 173 20.82 0.40 -2.43
N ARG A 174 21.53 1.09 -1.54
CA ARG A 174 22.98 1.28 -1.62
C ARG A 174 23.80 0.19 -0.95
N LEU A 175 23.19 -0.60 -0.06
CA LEU A 175 23.86 -1.74 0.58
C LEU A 175 23.74 -3.02 -0.25
N SER A 176 22.59 -3.22 -0.90
CA SER A 176 22.28 -4.46 -1.61
C SER A 176 21.62 -4.16 -2.95
N ALA A 177 22.07 -4.85 -4.00
CA ALA A 177 21.45 -4.83 -5.31
C ALA A 177 20.38 -5.94 -5.40
N ASN A 178 19.36 -5.88 -4.56
CA ASN A 178 18.28 -6.86 -4.59
C ASN A 178 17.32 -6.59 -5.78
N ASP A 179 16.68 -7.64 -6.30
CA ASP A 179 15.83 -7.59 -7.52
C ASP A 179 14.35 -7.24 -7.26
N ASP A 180 14.06 -6.60 -6.11
CA ASP A 180 12.69 -6.21 -5.78
C ASP A 180 12.10 -5.17 -6.76
N SER A 181 10.79 -5.28 -7.00
CA SER A 181 10.07 -4.37 -7.91
C SER A 181 10.15 -2.90 -7.50
N ILE A 182 10.25 -2.62 -6.19
CA ILE A 182 10.43 -1.25 -5.70
C ILE A 182 11.83 -0.71 -6.02
N PHE A 183 12.87 -1.56 -6.07
CA PHE A 183 14.21 -1.14 -6.48
C PHE A 183 14.29 -0.86 -7.97
N ASN A 184 13.49 -1.55 -8.79
CA ASN A 184 13.30 -1.18 -10.20
C ASN A 184 12.64 0.19 -10.37
N ILE A 185 11.64 0.50 -9.54
CA ILE A 185 11.04 1.85 -9.50
C ILE A 185 12.09 2.87 -9.03
N LEU A 186 12.78 2.62 -7.92
CA LEU A 186 13.82 3.52 -7.40
C LEU A 186 14.95 3.74 -8.42
N ARG A 187 15.30 2.75 -9.23
CA ARG A 187 16.28 2.89 -10.32
C ARG A 187 15.85 3.89 -11.39
N ILE A 188 14.56 4.01 -11.66
CA ILE A 188 14.01 5.03 -12.58
C ILE A 188 14.12 6.43 -11.96
N PHE A 189 13.84 6.54 -10.66
CA PHE A 189 13.80 7.83 -9.95
C PHE A 189 15.18 8.34 -9.57
N VAL A 190 16.01 7.49 -8.99
CA VAL A 190 17.31 7.80 -8.40
C VAL A 190 18.44 7.58 -9.40
N GLY A 191 18.31 6.60 -10.29
CA GLY A 191 19.31 6.26 -11.31
C GLY A 191 20.16 5.05 -10.94
N LYS A 192 20.62 4.32 -11.96
CA LYS A 192 21.45 3.10 -11.82
C LYS A 192 22.79 3.36 -11.14
N GLU A 193 23.34 4.56 -11.28
CA GLU A 193 24.66 4.94 -10.78
C GLU A 193 24.73 4.99 -9.25
N GLU A 194 23.58 5.16 -8.60
CA GLU A 194 23.45 5.18 -7.14
C GLU A 194 23.19 3.77 -6.55
N SER A 195 23.02 2.76 -7.39
CA SER A 195 22.67 1.40 -6.98
C SER A 195 23.88 0.52 -6.67
N GLY A 196 23.70 -0.39 -5.71
CA GLY A 196 24.67 -1.42 -5.36
C GLY A 196 25.71 -0.98 -4.32
N PRO A 197 26.47 -1.96 -3.77
CA PRO A 197 27.44 -1.72 -2.72
C PRO A 197 28.50 -0.72 -3.18
N VAL A 198 28.90 0.16 -2.27
CA VAL A 198 30.02 1.08 -2.50
C VAL A 198 31.24 0.26 -2.90
N VAL A 199 31.73 0.47 -4.12
CA VAL A 199 33.00 -0.10 -4.57
C VAL A 199 34.07 0.57 -3.72
N LYS A 200 34.61 -0.16 -2.74
CA LYS A 200 35.82 0.29 -2.05
C LYS A 200 36.91 0.43 -3.12
N PRO A 201 37.70 1.52 -3.14
CA PRO A 201 38.86 1.58 -4.02
C PRO A 201 39.73 0.34 -3.76
N GLU A 202 40.19 -0.32 -4.82
CA GLU A 202 41.08 -1.48 -4.73
C GLU A 202 42.27 -1.15 -3.81
N PRO A 203 42.71 -2.09 -2.95
CA PRO A 203 43.99 -1.93 -2.27
C PRO A 203 45.07 -1.72 -3.33
N LEU A 204 45.83 -0.63 -3.22
CA LEU A 204 46.98 -0.34 -4.08
C LEU A 204 47.84 -1.61 -4.23
N ALA A 205 48.12 -2.00 -5.47
CA ALA A 205 49.11 -3.03 -5.75
C ALA A 205 50.45 -2.62 -5.12
N THR A 206 51.14 -3.56 -4.50
CA THR A 206 52.47 -3.39 -3.89
C THR A 206 53.44 -2.79 -4.90
N GLY A 207 53.69 -1.48 -4.82
CA GLY A 207 54.63 -0.77 -5.70
C GLY A 207 54.21 0.62 -6.15
N ASP A 208 52.91 0.96 -6.12
CA ASP A 208 52.46 2.31 -6.45
C ASP A 208 52.57 3.24 -5.23
N GLN A 209 53.36 4.31 -5.37
CA GLN A 209 53.35 5.38 -4.38
C GLN A 209 51.92 5.97 -4.31
N PRO A 210 51.34 6.11 -3.11
CA PRO A 210 50.05 6.79 -2.99
C PRO A 210 50.22 8.21 -3.54
N ALA A 211 49.44 8.55 -4.58
CA ALA A 211 49.34 9.93 -5.03
C ALA A 211 49.13 10.82 -3.80
N PRO A 212 49.85 11.94 -3.67
CA PRO A 212 49.84 12.74 -2.45
C PRO A 212 48.39 13.02 -2.08
N SER A 213 48.00 12.68 -0.84
CA SER A 213 46.67 12.98 -0.36
C SER A 213 46.48 14.49 -0.48
N ARG A 214 45.78 14.94 -1.52
CA ARG A 214 45.27 16.31 -1.58
C ARG A 214 44.22 16.39 -0.47
N ARG A 215 44.68 16.58 0.77
CA ARG A 215 43.87 17.14 1.84
C ARG A 215 43.44 18.50 1.34
N ARG A 216 42.27 18.57 0.70
CA ARG A 216 41.60 19.86 0.52
C ARG A 216 41.46 20.45 1.92
N PRO A 217 41.77 21.75 2.10
CA PRO A 217 41.69 22.39 3.40
C PRO A 217 40.30 22.18 4.00
N SER A 218 40.25 21.95 5.31
CA SER A 218 38.99 21.81 6.06
C SER A 218 38.10 23.00 5.75
N VAL A 219 36.91 22.74 5.21
CA VAL A 219 35.98 23.79 4.83
C VAL A 219 35.39 24.37 6.10
N SER A 220 35.84 25.57 6.48
CA SER A 220 35.21 26.37 7.53
C SER A 220 33.97 27.04 6.93
N PHE A 221 32.81 26.90 7.57
CA PHE A 221 31.57 27.56 7.13
C PHE A 221 31.44 29.01 7.63
N ALA A 222 32.51 29.57 8.23
CA ALA A 222 32.49 30.88 8.86
C ALA A 222 32.54 32.05 7.86
N THR A 223 33.05 31.83 6.63
CA THR A 223 33.38 32.90 5.69
C THR A 223 32.64 32.77 4.36
N THR A 224 32.17 33.89 3.82
CA THR A 224 31.49 33.96 2.51
C THR A 224 32.35 33.45 1.34
N ALA A 225 33.67 33.61 1.42
CA ALA A 225 34.61 33.09 0.43
C ALA A 225 34.67 31.54 0.39
N ASP A 226 34.45 30.88 1.53
CA ASP A 226 34.40 29.41 1.60
C ASP A 226 33.11 28.88 0.98
N TRP A 227 31.99 29.57 1.20
CA TRP A 227 30.72 29.30 0.51
C TRP A 227 30.86 29.44 -1.01
N VAL A 228 31.56 30.47 -1.48
CA VAL A 228 31.82 30.69 -2.92
C VAL A 228 32.74 29.61 -3.50
N ARG A 229 33.75 29.14 -2.76
CA ARG A 229 34.62 28.01 -3.18
C ARG A 229 33.88 26.68 -3.23
N VAL A 230 33.01 26.41 -2.26
CA VAL A 230 32.15 25.22 -2.28
C VAL A 230 31.20 25.29 -3.46
N TYR A 231 30.53 26.44 -3.67
CA TYR A 231 29.62 26.69 -4.78
C TYR A 231 30.29 26.52 -6.15
N SER A 232 31.47 27.12 -6.35
CA SER A 232 32.24 27.02 -7.60
C SER A 232 32.67 25.58 -7.92
N ASN A 233 33.13 24.83 -6.90
CA ASN A 233 33.49 23.42 -7.06
C ASN A 233 32.26 22.52 -7.30
N LEU A 234 31.11 22.84 -6.69
CA LEU A 234 29.85 22.10 -6.86
C LEU A 234 29.26 22.28 -8.27
N ILE A 235 29.48 23.44 -8.89
CA ILE A 235 28.88 23.83 -10.18
C ILE A 235 29.69 23.38 -11.39
N HIS A 236 31.02 23.35 -11.29
CA HIS A 236 31.85 23.07 -12.47
C HIS A 236 32.57 21.73 -12.46
N ALA A 237 32.76 21.09 -11.29
CA ALA A 237 33.58 19.89 -11.20
C ALA A 237 32.76 18.62 -10.92
N LYS A 238 33.02 17.56 -11.70
CA LYS A 238 32.70 16.20 -11.27
C LYS A 238 33.63 15.86 -10.11
N HIS A 239 33.05 15.41 -9.00
CA HIS A 239 33.84 14.90 -7.88
C HIS A 239 34.31 13.46 -8.14
N ALA A 240 35.54 13.11 -7.75
CA ALA A 240 36.12 11.78 -7.99
C ALA A 240 35.30 10.65 -7.35
N SER A 241 34.68 10.92 -6.19
CA SER A 241 33.80 9.97 -5.49
C SER A 241 32.42 9.79 -6.14
N CYS A 242 32.07 10.59 -7.16
CA CYS A 242 30.79 10.46 -7.86
C CYS A 242 30.87 9.47 -9.02
N ARG A 243 29.95 8.51 -9.05
CA ARG A 243 29.90 7.43 -10.05
C ARG A 243 29.32 7.85 -11.40
N HIS A 244 28.77 9.06 -11.50
CA HIS A 244 28.12 9.54 -12.73
C HIS A 244 29.12 10.03 -13.78
N LYS A 245 28.77 9.86 -15.06
CA LYS A 245 29.63 10.29 -16.19
C LYS A 245 29.61 11.81 -16.42
N GLN A 246 28.50 12.47 -16.11
CA GLN A 246 28.27 13.90 -16.35
C GLN A 246 28.77 14.76 -15.18
N SER A 247 28.73 16.09 -15.31
CA SER A 247 28.93 17.00 -14.18
C SER A 247 27.81 16.86 -13.14
N CYS A 248 28.10 17.11 -11.86
CA CYS A 248 27.13 16.99 -10.77
C CYS A 248 25.82 17.78 -11.00
N PRO A 249 25.84 19.07 -11.44
CA PRO A 249 24.60 19.81 -11.65
C PRO A 249 23.81 19.30 -12.85
N THR A 250 24.48 18.94 -13.95
CA THR A 250 23.80 18.33 -15.11
C THR A 250 23.15 17.01 -14.73
N TYR A 251 23.83 16.19 -13.93
CA TYR A 251 23.28 14.94 -13.41
C TYR A 251 22.04 15.16 -12.53
N ALA A 252 22.05 16.18 -11.67
CA ALA A 252 20.90 16.53 -10.82
C ALA A 252 19.72 17.06 -11.64
N ILE A 253 19.94 18.02 -12.53
CA ILE A 253 18.90 18.67 -13.35
C ILE A 253 18.28 17.66 -14.33
N LEU A 254 19.10 16.98 -15.13
CA LEU A 254 18.62 15.95 -16.06
C LEU A 254 17.99 14.77 -15.29
N GLY A 255 18.51 14.50 -14.10
CA GLY A 255 17.99 13.55 -13.15
C GLY A 255 16.58 13.86 -12.66
N GLY A 256 16.25 15.13 -12.42
CA GLY A 256 14.90 15.58 -12.05
C GLY A 256 13.94 15.72 -13.23
N LEU A 257 14.42 16.16 -14.40
CA LEU A 257 13.57 16.40 -15.58
C LEU A 257 12.95 15.11 -16.13
N ARG A 258 13.69 13.99 -16.11
CA ARG A 258 13.20 12.69 -16.61
C ARG A 258 12.03 12.12 -15.77
N PRO A 259 12.12 11.98 -14.43
CA PRO A 259 10.99 11.59 -13.59
C PRO A 259 9.83 12.58 -13.62
N PHE A 260 10.10 13.89 -13.77
CA PHE A 260 9.04 14.89 -13.94
C PHE A 260 8.17 14.57 -15.17
N ALA A 261 8.80 14.41 -16.33
CA ALA A 261 8.10 14.07 -17.57
C ALA A 261 7.36 12.72 -17.45
N GLY A 262 8.01 11.72 -16.83
CA GLY A 262 7.38 10.41 -16.57
C GLY A 262 6.14 10.49 -15.67
N GLY A 263 6.18 11.29 -14.60
CA GLY A 263 5.06 11.49 -13.70
C GLY A 263 3.87 12.20 -14.37
N VAL A 264 4.13 13.24 -15.16
CA VAL A 264 3.09 13.92 -15.94
C VAL A 264 2.48 12.96 -16.97
N ALA A 265 3.31 12.22 -17.71
CA ALA A 265 2.85 11.26 -18.70
C ALA A 265 1.96 10.16 -18.09
N LEU A 266 2.37 9.60 -16.95
CA LEU A 266 1.59 8.59 -16.23
C LEU A 266 0.21 9.13 -15.80
N GLN A 267 0.15 10.36 -15.29
CA GLN A 267 -1.09 10.92 -14.81
C GLN A 267 -2.05 11.33 -15.94
N VAL A 268 -1.50 11.79 -17.07
CA VAL A 268 -2.28 11.99 -18.31
C VAL A 268 -2.84 10.65 -18.81
N ALA A 269 -2.02 9.59 -18.85
CA ALA A 269 -2.45 8.27 -19.27
C ALA A 269 -3.58 7.71 -18.39
N LEU A 270 -3.47 7.83 -17.07
CA LEU A 270 -4.55 7.43 -16.14
C LEU A 270 -5.85 8.18 -16.40
N LYS A 271 -5.80 9.50 -16.58
CA LYS A 271 -6.99 10.31 -16.89
C LYS A 271 -7.60 9.96 -18.25
N LEU A 272 -6.78 9.57 -19.22
CA LEU A 272 -7.21 9.11 -20.54
C LEU A 272 -8.00 7.80 -20.42
N VAL A 273 -7.47 6.83 -19.67
CA VAL A 273 -8.12 5.54 -19.43
C VAL A 273 -9.44 5.72 -18.69
N MET A 274 -9.48 6.56 -17.66
CA MET A 274 -10.70 6.81 -16.89
C MET A 274 -11.79 7.52 -17.71
N ASN A 275 -11.42 8.33 -18.70
CA ASN A 275 -12.35 9.10 -19.54
C ASN A 275 -12.38 8.62 -21.00
N ILE A 276 -12.11 7.33 -21.25
CA ILE A 276 -11.97 6.79 -22.61
C ILE A 276 -13.18 7.09 -23.51
N LYS A 277 -14.40 7.08 -22.95
CA LYS A 277 -15.64 7.43 -23.67
C LYS A 277 -15.65 8.87 -24.18
N ASN A 278 -15.06 9.81 -23.44
CA ASN A 278 -14.98 11.22 -23.83
C ASN A 278 -13.82 11.48 -24.79
N VAL A 279 -12.75 10.68 -24.70
CA VAL A 279 -11.64 10.68 -25.68
C VAL A 279 -12.18 10.31 -27.06
N PHE A 280 -12.93 9.22 -27.16
CA PHE A 280 -13.50 8.75 -28.43
C PHE A 280 -14.54 9.71 -29.01
N ARG A 281 -15.14 10.59 -28.20
CA ARG A 281 -16.08 11.63 -28.63
C ARG A 281 -15.41 12.96 -29.02
N GLY A 282 -14.08 13.04 -29.05
CA GLY A 282 -13.32 14.21 -29.53
C GLY A 282 -13.36 15.46 -28.64
N GLY A 283 -14.09 15.44 -27.52
CA GLY A 283 -14.33 16.62 -26.67
C GLY A 283 -13.24 16.95 -25.64
N MET A 284 -11.98 16.54 -25.83
CA MET A 284 -10.95 16.71 -24.79
C MET A 284 -10.15 18.01 -24.93
N LEU A 285 -10.24 18.86 -23.90
CA LEU A 285 -9.41 20.05 -23.74
C LEU A 285 -8.01 19.67 -23.22
N TRP A 286 -7.13 19.17 -24.10
CA TRP A 286 -5.80 18.66 -23.77
C TRP A 286 -4.94 19.61 -22.92
N ARG A 287 -4.91 20.90 -23.26
CA ARG A 287 -4.15 21.92 -22.50
C ARG A 287 -4.63 22.00 -21.05
N LYS A 288 -5.95 22.01 -20.83
CA LYS A 288 -6.54 22.04 -19.47
C LYS A 288 -6.31 20.73 -18.72
N GLN A 289 -6.22 19.59 -19.41
CA GLN A 289 -6.03 18.29 -18.79
C GLN A 289 -4.57 18.04 -18.35
N ILE A 290 -3.60 18.46 -19.17
CA ILE A 290 -2.16 18.36 -18.89
C ILE A 290 -1.76 19.39 -17.82
N PHE A 291 -2.17 20.65 -17.97
CA PHE A 291 -1.82 21.73 -17.03
C PHE A 291 -2.72 21.80 -15.79
N ASN A 292 -3.55 20.79 -15.55
CA ASN A 292 -4.31 20.72 -14.32
C ASN A 292 -3.35 20.53 -13.13
N ARG A 293 -3.49 21.34 -12.07
CA ARG A 293 -2.69 21.19 -10.83
C ARG A 293 -2.69 19.75 -10.31
N SER A 294 -3.81 19.03 -10.42
CA SER A 294 -3.87 17.62 -10.02
C SER A 294 -2.91 16.73 -10.82
N THR A 295 -2.80 16.94 -12.14
CA THR A 295 -1.92 16.20 -13.06
C THR A 295 -0.44 16.53 -12.86
N LEU A 296 -0.16 17.79 -12.52
CA LEU A 296 1.23 18.24 -12.35
C LEU A 296 1.79 17.86 -10.98
N LYS A 297 0.97 17.72 -9.93
CA LYS A 297 1.46 17.38 -8.57
C LYS A 297 2.35 16.14 -8.53
N LEU A 298 1.96 15.06 -9.21
CA LEU A 298 2.78 13.84 -9.25
C LEU A 298 4.12 14.09 -9.98
N GLY A 299 4.08 14.77 -11.13
CA GLY A 299 5.28 15.13 -11.89
C GLY A 299 6.24 16.01 -11.07
N ILE A 300 5.74 17.08 -10.45
CA ILE A 300 6.54 17.99 -9.62
C ILE A 300 7.14 17.23 -8.43
N PHE A 301 6.37 16.37 -7.76
CA PHE A 301 6.90 15.50 -6.70
C PHE A 301 8.05 14.61 -7.21
N MET A 302 7.82 13.85 -8.29
CA MET A 302 8.82 12.91 -8.83
C MET A 302 10.10 13.63 -9.26
N GLY A 303 9.97 14.77 -9.93
CA GLY A 303 11.11 15.56 -10.40
C GLY A 303 11.89 16.21 -9.26
N THR A 304 11.18 16.86 -8.33
CA THR A 304 11.79 17.53 -7.17
C THR A 304 12.47 16.53 -6.25
N PHE A 305 11.84 15.37 -6.00
CA PHE A 305 12.43 14.30 -5.20
C PHE A 305 13.76 13.83 -5.77
N SER A 306 13.81 13.51 -7.08
CA SER A 306 15.04 13.05 -7.73
C SER A 306 16.13 14.12 -7.76
N PHE A 307 15.76 15.37 -8.07
CA PHE A 307 16.68 16.50 -8.08
C PHE A 307 17.32 16.72 -6.70
N LEU A 308 16.50 16.78 -5.64
CA LEU A 308 16.97 16.97 -4.26
C LEU A 308 17.84 15.81 -3.79
N TYR A 309 17.44 14.56 -4.06
CA TYR A 309 18.21 13.39 -3.66
C TYR A 309 19.62 13.40 -4.29
N LYS A 310 19.71 13.67 -5.59
CA LYS A 310 20.99 13.68 -6.32
C LYS A 310 21.87 14.85 -5.92
N SER A 311 21.27 16.04 -5.77
CA SER A 311 21.98 17.24 -5.33
C SER A 311 22.57 17.04 -3.94
N MET A 312 21.77 16.52 -3.00
CA MET A 312 22.22 16.26 -1.64
C MET A 312 23.27 15.14 -1.59
N SER A 313 23.09 14.05 -2.34
CA SER A 313 24.08 12.97 -2.42
C SER A 313 25.44 13.46 -2.97
N CYS A 314 25.43 14.31 -4.00
CA CYS A 314 26.66 14.92 -4.52
C CYS A 314 27.30 15.89 -3.51
N LEU A 315 26.48 16.69 -2.80
CA LEU A 315 26.95 17.62 -1.77
C LEU A 315 27.64 16.87 -0.62
N LEU A 316 27.05 15.78 -0.12
CA LEU A 316 27.67 14.96 0.93
C LEU A 316 28.98 14.34 0.45
N ARG A 317 29.03 13.77 -0.77
CA ARG A 317 30.27 13.24 -1.34
C ARG A 317 31.36 14.29 -1.49
N HIS A 318 31.00 15.51 -1.90
CA HIS A 318 31.94 16.61 -2.03
C HIS A 318 32.43 17.12 -0.66
N SER A 319 31.57 17.08 0.37
CA SER A 319 31.90 17.53 1.72
C SER A 319 32.79 16.53 2.47
N PHE A 320 32.55 15.23 2.31
CA PHE A 320 33.29 14.16 3.00
C PHE A 320 34.38 13.50 2.15
N ASN A 321 34.48 13.85 0.87
CA ASN A 321 35.46 13.32 -0.09
C ASN A 321 35.48 11.77 -0.20
N ARG A 322 34.34 11.12 0.09
CA ARG A 322 34.17 9.66 0.07
C ARG A 322 32.79 9.31 -0.49
N ASP A 323 32.58 8.05 -0.86
CA ASP A 323 31.26 7.53 -1.18
C ASP A 323 30.85 6.54 -0.08
N ASP A 324 29.75 6.81 0.63
CA ASP A 324 29.24 5.94 1.69
C ASP A 324 27.73 5.76 1.56
N ALA A 325 27.24 4.53 1.80
CA ALA A 325 25.82 4.21 1.76
C ALA A 325 25.00 5.08 2.74
N VAL A 326 25.58 5.47 3.88
CA VAL A 326 24.94 6.29 4.93
C VAL A 326 24.46 7.64 4.38
N PHE A 327 25.08 8.19 3.33
CA PHE A 327 24.65 9.45 2.73
C PHE A 327 23.25 9.38 2.11
N ALA A 328 22.74 8.18 1.80
CA ALA A 328 21.36 8.02 1.32
C ALA A 328 20.32 8.38 2.37
N ILE A 329 20.64 8.30 3.67
CA ILE A 329 19.70 8.63 4.75
C ILE A 329 19.38 10.14 4.75
N PRO A 330 20.35 11.06 4.95
CA PRO A 330 20.06 12.49 4.91
C PRO A 330 19.58 12.95 3.53
N ALA A 331 20.14 12.40 2.43
CA ALA A 331 19.66 12.72 1.08
C ALA A 331 18.21 12.28 0.85
N GLY A 332 17.82 11.10 1.33
CA GLY A 332 16.45 10.59 1.26
C GLY A 332 15.48 11.42 2.08
N LEU A 333 15.86 11.82 3.29
CA LEU A 333 15.03 12.69 4.15
C LEU A 333 14.78 14.06 3.51
N VAL A 334 15.82 14.71 2.99
CA VAL A 334 15.68 16.01 2.30
C VAL A 334 14.86 15.86 1.02
N ALA A 335 15.10 14.84 0.22
CA ALA A 335 14.33 14.57 -0.99
C ALA A 335 12.84 14.35 -0.69
N SER A 336 12.54 13.71 0.44
CA SER A 336 11.16 13.39 0.83
C SER A 336 10.33 14.61 1.21
N VAL A 337 10.94 15.77 1.45
CA VAL A 337 10.22 17.04 1.59
C VAL A 337 9.39 17.35 0.34
N ALA A 338 9.81 16.90 -0.84
CA ALA A 338 9.03 17.01 -2.08
C ALA A 338 7.66 16.33 -1.98
N PHE A 339 7.49 15.32 -1.12
CA PHE A 339 6.23 14.60 -0.93
C PHE A 339 5.12 15.48 -0.32
N THR A 340 5.47 16.62 0.31
CA THR A 340 4.49 17.64 0.75
C THR A 340 3.61 18.17 -0.40
N GLN A 341 4.10 18.11 -1.64
CA GLN A 341 3.38 18.54 -2.83
C GLN A 341 2.37 17.49 -3.33
N TYR A 342 2.60 16.21 -3.02
CA TYR A 342 1.72 15.09 -3.34
C TYR A 342 1.53 14.18 -2.11
N PRO A 343 0.86 14.68 -1.06
CA PRO A 343 0.78 13.97 0.21
C PRO A 343 -0.40 12.96 0.14
N ASP A 344 -0.11 11.75 -0.36
CA ASP A 344 -1.06 10.64 -0.50
C ASP A 344 -0.79 9.50 0.50
N ASN A 345 -1.76 9.22 1.37
CA ASN A 345 -1.65 8.19 2.41
C ASN A 345 -1.36 6.80 1.83
N THR A 346 -1.94 6.47 0.67
CA THR A 346 -1.78 5.16 0.03
C THR A 346 -0.33 4.96 -0.40
N VAL A 347 0.30 5.99 -0.98
CA VAL A 347 1.71 5.94 -1.39
C VAL A 347 2.64 5.86 -0.17
N ALA A 348 2.39 6.69 0.86
CA ALA A 348 3.20 6.68 2.08
C ALA A 348 3.17 5.30 2.78
N LEU A 349 1.98 4.73 2.98
CA LEU A 349 1.81 3.42 3.60
C LEU A 349 2.39 2.30 2.73
N TYR A 350 2.23 2.36 1.40
CA TYR A 350 2.81 1.37 0.50
C TYR A 350 4.35 1.34 0.60
N VAL A 351 5.00 2.52 0.60
CA VAL A 351 6.45 2.63 0.74
C VAL A 351 6.89 2.12 2.12
N MET A 352 6.15 2.43 3.18
CA MET A 352 6.40 1.92 4.53
C MET A 352 6.32 0.40 4.61
N TRP A 353 5.23 -0.20 4.13
CA TRP A 353 5.06 -1.65 4.13
C TRP A 353 6.10 -2.36 3.26
N LYS A 354 6.53 -1.74 2.16
CA LYS A 354 7.64 -2.24 1.35
C LYS A 354 8.99 -2.15 2.07
N ALA A 355 9.26 -1.06 2.78
CA ALA A 355 10.44 -0.93 3.61
C ALA A 355 10.48 -2.01 4.70
N ILE A 356 9.37 -2.20 5.41
CA ILE A 356 9.23 -3.25 6.44
C ILE A 356 9.41 -4.64 5.82
N GLN A 357 8.77 -4.93 4.70
CA GLN A 357 8.91 -6.22 4.01
C GLN A 357 10.36 -6.54 3.69
N ILE A 358 11.09 -5.59 3.09
CA ILE A 358 12.50 -5.78 2.70
C ILE A 358 13.39 -5.91 3.94
N LEU A 359 13.19 -5.07 4.97
CA LEU A 359 13.92 -5.14 6.23
C LEU A 359 13.73 -6.50 6.91
N CYS A 360 12.50 -7.02 6.95
CA CYS A 360 12.20 -8.33 7.50
C CYS A 360 12.87 -9.45 6.70
N SER A 361 12.79 -9.42 5.37
CA SER A 361 13.46 -10.42 4.52
C SER A 361 14.98 -10.42 4.74
N MET A 362 15.61 -9.25 4.75
CA MET A 362 17.05 -9.12 5.01
C MET A 362 17.42 -9.54 6.44
N GLY A 363 16.58 -9.24 7.43
CA GLY A 363 16.78 -9.67 8.81
C GLY A 363 16.70 -11.20 8.96
N GLN A 364 15.83 -11.86 8.19
CA GLN A 364 15.75 -13.32 8.13
C GLN A 364 16.96 -13.94 7.43
N GLU A 365 17.41 -13.36 6.31
CA GLU A 365 18.61 -13.81 5.59
C GLU A 365 19.88 -13.71 6.45
N ARG A 366 19.98 -12.68 7.30
CA ARG A 366 21.09 -12.48 8.23
C ARG A 366 20.96 -13.26 9.55
N GLY A 367 19.89 -14.04 9.72
CA GLY A 367 19.63 -14.80 10.95
C GLY A 367 19.28 -13.97 12.19
N ILE A 368 18.97 -12.68 12.04
CA ILE A 368 18.56 -11.79 13.14
C ILE A 368 17.11 -12.07 13.54
N LEU A 369 16.25 -12.32 12.54
CA LEU A 369 14.83 -12.63 12.74
C LEU A 369 14.56 -14.11 12.47
N PRO A 370 13.76 -14.79 13.31
CA PRO A 370 13.36 -16.17 13.04
C PRO A 370 12.52 -16.24 11.76
N ARG A 371 12.78 -17.26 10.94
CA ARG A 371 12.03 -17.51 9.71
C ARG A 371 10.70 -18.18 10.05
N ILE A 372 9.65 -17.39 10.24
CA ILE A 372 8.30 -17.90 10.51
C ILE A 372 7.72 -18.48 9.20
N PRO A 373 7.40 -19.79 9.15
CA PRO A 373 6.78 -20.38 7.97
C PRO A 373 5.42 -19.71 7.72
N ASN A 374 5.09 -19.44 6.46
CA ASN A 374 3.79 -18.87 6.07
C ASN A 374 3.44 -17.51 6.72
N PHE A 375 4.43 -16.73 7.19
CA PHE A 375 4.21 -15.42 7.80
C PHE A 375 3.27 -14.51 7.00
N MET A 376 3.44 -14.47 5.68
CA MET A 376 2.59 -13.68 4.79
C MET A 376 1.11 -14.10 4.82
N LEU A 377 0.81 -15.39 5.00
CA LEU A 377 -0.57 -15.89 5.09
C LEU A 377 -1.22 -15.42 6.38
N TYR A 378 -0.51 -15.51 7.51
CA TYR A 378 -1.00 -15.01 8.80
C TYR A 378 -1.17 -13.51 8.80
N THR A 379 -0.24 -12.78 8.18
CA THR A 379 -0.32 -11.32 8.03
C THR A 379 -1.54 -10.91 7.20
N TYR A 380 -1.79 -11.62 6.09
CA TYR A 380 -2.99 -11.41 5.27
C TYR A 380 -4.27 -11.68 6.07
N ALA A 381 -4.33 -12.81 6.79
CA ALA A 381 -5.49 -13.19 7.59
C ALA A 381 -5.74 -12.18 8.71
N PHE A 382 -4.70 -11.72 9.39
CA PHE A 382 -4.78 -10.71 10.44
C PHE A 382 -5.33 -9.37 9.93
N PHE A 383 -4.75 -8.81 8.87
CA PHE A 383 -5.22 -7.52 8.35
C PHE A 383 -6.61 -7.60 7.72
N THR A 384 -6.96 -8.74 7.11
CA THR A 384 -8.32 -8.93 6.60
C THR A 384 -9.32 -9.04 7.75
N ALA A 385 -8.96 -9.74 8.84
CA ALA A 385 -9.76 -9.79 10.05
C ALA A 385 -9.98 -8.41 10.69
N VAL A 386 -8.94 -7.58 10.74
CA VAL A 386 -9.04 -6.18 11.18
C VAL A 386 -10.03 -5.40 10.30
N LEU A 387 -9.97 -5.55 8.97
CA LEU A 387 -10.85 -4.84 8.05
C LEU A 387 -12.31 -5.28 8.15
N PHE A 388 -12.57 -6.57 8.31
CA PHE A 388 -13.94 -7.09 8.54
C PHE A 388 -14.46 -6.64 9.90
N HIS A 389 -13.62 -6.70 10.93
CA HIS A 389 -13.98 -6.21 12.26
C HIS A 389 -14.30 -4.73 12.24
N ALA A 390 -13.44 -3.90 11.64
CA ALA A 390 -13.74 -2.48 11.44
C ALA A 390 -14.99 -2.28 10.58
N GLY A 391 -15.18 -3.04 9.52
CA GLY A 391 -16.36 -2.92 8.66
C GLY A 391 -17.70 -3.24 9.34
N ILE A 392 -17.70 -4.15 10.30
CA ILE A 392 -18.91 -4.57 11.04
C ILE A 392 -19.11 -3.75 12.31
N MET A 393 -18.05 -3.49 13.07
CA MET A 393 -18.12 -2.83 14.39
C MET A 393 -17.94 -1.31 14.33
N GLU A 394 -17.14 -0.81 13.39
CA GLU A 394 -16.74 0.60 13.32
C GLU A 394 -16.66 1.09 11.87
N ALA A 395 -17.79 1.01 11.16
CA ALA A 395 -17.85 1.20 9.70
C ALA A 395 -17.23 2.52 9.21
N GLN A 396 -17.23 3.57 10.04
CA GLN A 396 -16.65 4.88 9.72
C GLN A 396 -15.12 4.89 9.67
N SER A 397 -14.47 3.97 10.38
CA SER A 397 -13.01 3.82 10.34
C SER A 397 -12.54 3.28 8.98
N LEU A 398 -13.43 2.69 8.18
CA LEU A 398 -13.10 2.08 6.90
C LEU A 398 -13.14 3.10 5.75
N ARG A 399 -12.29 2.90 4.74
CA ARG A 399 -12.32 3.74 3.53
C ARG A 399 -13.66 3.53 2.78
N PRO A 400 -14.35 4.60 2.32
CA PRO A 400 -15.62 4.52 1.59
C PRO A 400 -15.67 3.51 0.43
N ASN A 401 -14.62 3.49 -0.40
CA ASN A 401 -14.53 2.55 -1.52
C ASN A 401 -14.36 1.10 -1.07
N TYR A 402 -13.69 0.87 0.05
CA TYR A 402 -13.49 -0.47 0.59
C TYR A 402 -14.78 -0.99 1.24
N TYR A 403 -15.53 -0.13 1.94
CA TYR A 403 -16.87 -0.48 2.44
C TYR A 403 -17.83 -0.85 1.29
N LYS A 404 -17.83 -0.07 0.19
CA LYS A 404 -18.60 -0.41 -1.03
C LYS A 404 -18.21 -1.78 -1.60
N PHE A 405 -16.92 -2.11 -1.56
CA PHE A 405 -16.42 -3.41 -1.99
C PHE A 405 -16.92 -4.53 -1.08
N LEU A 406 -16.87 -4.38 0.25
CA LEU A 406 -17.44 -5.34 1.20
C LEU A 406 -18.95 -5.53 0.99
N GLN A 407 -19.69 -4.43 0.84
CA GLN A 407 -21.13 -4.44 0.56
C GLN A 407 -21.45 -5.23 -0.71
N ALA A 408 -20.70 -4.99 -1.79
CA ALA A 408 -20.91 -5.66 -3.08
C ALA A 408 -20.56 -7.16 -3.03
N ILE A 409 -19.48 -7.55 -2.34
CA ILE A 409 -19.12 -8.96 -2.16
C ILE A 409 -20.14 -9.70 -1.29
N SER A 410 -20.69 -9.03 -0.29
CA SER A 410 -21.72 -9.62 0.58
C SER A 410 -23.07 -9.84 -0.12
N GLY A 411 -23.22 -9.38 -1.37
CA GLY A 411 -24.50 -9.38 -2.08
C GLY A 411 -25.53 -8.49 -1.39
N GLU A 412 -25.10 -7.33 -0.90
CA GLU A 412 -25.92 -6.37 -0.15
C GLU A 412 -26.54 -6.96 1.13
N ARG A 413 -25.80 -7.81 1.85
CA ARG A 413 -26.23 -8.37 3.15
C ARG A 413 -25.70 -7.60 4.35
N LEU A 414 -24.56 -6.93 4.21
CA LEU A 414 -23.89 -6.25 5.32
C LEU A 414 -24.77 -5.16 5.96
N ASN A 415 -25.59 -4.45 5.17
CA ASN A 415 -26.58 -3.48 5.66
C ASN A 415 -27.85 -4.11 6.26
N LYS A 416 -28.04 -5.43 6.11
CA LYS A 416 -29.17 -6.18 6.66
C LYS A 416 -28.82 -6.93 7.94
N PHE A 417 -27.56 -6.88 8.37
CA PHE A 417 -27.16 -7.42 9.67
C PHE A 417 -27.79 -6.59 10.78
N ASN A 418 -28.27 -7.27 11.83
CA ASN A 418 -28.72 -6.59 13.02
C ASN A 418 -27.52 -6.28 13.91
N LEU A 419 -27.02 -5.04 13.83
CA LEU A 419 -25.86 -4.60 14.59
C LEU A 419 -26.24 -3.93 15.92
N SER A 420 -27.52 -3.63 16.13
CA SER A 420 -28.03 -2.95 17.34
C SER A 420 -27.68 -3.69 18.63
N ALA A 421 -27.64 -5.02 18.59
CA ALA A 421 -27.25 -5.84 19.73
C ALA A 421 -25.80 -5.61 20.20
N PHE A 422 -24.92 -5.10 19.32
CA PHE A 422 -23.53 -4.82 19.65
C PHE A 422 -23.29 -3.40 20.16
N ASP A 423 -24.32 -2.55 20.22
CA ASP A 423 -24.20 -1.20 20.80
C ASP A 423 -23.87 -1.25 22.31
N VAL A 424 -24.07 -2.41 22.97
CA VAL A 424 -23.64 -2.69 24.35
C VAL A 424 -22.12 -2.47 24.53
N PHE A 425 -21.33 -2.67 23.48
CA PHE A 425 -19.88 -2.42 23.52
C PHE A 425 -19.50 -0.93 23.53
N GLY A 426 -20.48 -0.02 23.43
CA GLY A 426 -20.26 1.43 23.49
C GLY A 426 -19.64 2.02 22.22
N LEU A 427 -19.73 1.32 21.10
CA LEU A 427 -19.21 1.75 19.79
C LEU A 427 -20.27 2.41 18.90
N ASN A 428 -21.56 2.41 19.29
CA ASN A 428 -22.68 2.89 18.46
C ASN A 428 -22.64 2.31 17.03
N THR A 429 -22.39 1.00 16.95
CA THR A 429 -22.14 0.22 15.74
C THR A 429 -23.25 0.42 14.70
N GLN A 430 -24.52 0.35 15.12
CA GLN A 430 -25.66 0.51 14.20
C GLN A 430 -25.70 1.94 13.63
N GLN A 431 -25.50 2.95 14.48
CA GLN A 431 -25.51 4.35 14.05
C GLN A 431 -24.35 4.63 13.08
N GLN A 432 -23.13 4.18 13.39
CA GLN A 432 -21.97 4.34 12.51
C GLN A 432 -22.22 3.74 11.12
N THR A 433 -22.85 2.57 11.09
CA THR A 433 -23.20 1.86 9.84
C THR A 433 -24.24 2.65 9.05
N ASN A 434 -25.30 3.14 9.70
CA ASN A 434 -26.34 3.96 9.06
C ASN A 434 -25.77 5.26 8.46
N GLU A 435 -24.87 5.94 9.19
CA GLU A 435 -24.18 7.14 8.71
C GLU A 435 -23.27 6.83 7.52
N MET A 436 -22.57 5.70 7.54
CA MET A 436 -21.76 5.24 6.41
C MET A 436 -22.61 4.97 5.17
N LEU A 437 -23.73 4.24 5.31
CA LEU A 437 -24.66 3.98 4.21
C LEU A 437 -25.23 5.27 3.62
N LYS A 438 -25.62 6.23 4.48
CA LYS A 438 -26.09 7.56 4.08
C LYS A 438 -25.02 8.33 3.32
N SER A 439 -23.77 8.34 3.81
CA SER A 439 -22.65 9.02 3.14
C SER A 439 -22.37 8.44 1.75
N LEU A 440 -22.60 7.14 1.58
CA LEU A 440 -22.35 6.41 0.34
C LEU A 440 -23.53 6.42 -0.64
N LYS A 441 -24.69 6.96 -0.22
CA LYS A 441 -25.96 6.94 -0.96
C LYS A 441 -26.39 5.51 -1.34
N ILE A 442 -26.15 4.56 -0.45
CA ILE A 442 -26.62 3.18 -0.62
C ILE A 442 -28.06 3.14 -0.13
N VAL A 443 -28.99 2.79 -1.01
CA VAL A 443 -30.42 2.65 -0.71
C VAL A 443 -30.77 1.18 -0.83
N ASP A 444 -31.41 0.62 0.20
CA ASP A 444 -31.97 -0.72 0.15
C ASP A 444 -33.11 -0.77 -0.87
N LYS A 445 -32.86 -1.44 -1.99
CA LYS A 445 -33.86 -1.60 -3.06
C LYS A 445 -34.82 -2.75 -2.81
N GLN A 446 -34.42 -3.72 -2.00
CA GLN A 446 -35.16 -4.97 -1.75
C GLN A 446 -35.08 -5.31 -0.27
N THR A 447 -36.20 -5.75 0.31
CA THR A 447 -36.28 -6.18 1.72
C THR A 447 -35.39 -7.40 1.98
N LEU A 448 -35.45 -8.41 1.10
CA LEU A 448 -34.64 -9.62 1.19
C LEU A 448 -33.39 -9.55 0.28
N PRO A 449 -32.25 -10.14 0.68
CA PRO A 449 -31.07 -10.22 -0.17
C PRO A 449 -31.28 -11.21 -1.33
N ALA A 450 -30.55 -11.02 -2.43
CA ALA A 450 -30.58 -11.96 -3.56
C ALA A 450 -30.12 -13.36 -3.13
N PHE A 451 -30.86 -14.42 -3.49
CA PHE A 451 -30.64 -15.79 -2.99
C PHE A 451 -30.71 -15.85 -1.45
N SER A 452 -31.78 -15.30 -0.86
CA SER A 452 -31.99 -15.29 0.59
C SER A 452 -32.26 -16.68 1.18
N PHE A 453 -32.87 -17.59 0.41
CA PHE A 453 -33.38 -18.88 0.89
C PHE A 453 -34.21 -18.72 2.18
N ALA A 454 -35.08 -17.70 2.17
CA ALA A 454 -35.84 -17.32 3.34
C ALA A 454 -36.78 -18.45 3.79
N SER A 455 -36.90 -18.64 5.09
CA SER A 455 -37.72 -19.66 5.74
C SER A 455 -38.57 -19.06 6.85
#